data_AF-A0AAW1N093-F1
#
_entry.id   AF-A0AAW1N093-F1
#
_cell.length_a   1.000
_cell.length_b   1.000
_cell.length_c   1.000
_cell.angle_alpha   90.00
_cell.angle_beta   90.00
_cell.angle_gamma   90.00
#
_symmetry.space_group_name_H-M   'P 1'
#
loop_
_entity.id
_entity.type
_entity.pdbx_description
1 polymer ?
#
loop_
_entity_poly.entity_id
_entity_poly.type
_entity_poly.pdbx_seq_one_letter_code
_entity_poly.pdbx_strand_id
1 'polypeptide(L)'
;MSKLISYVMFLFVCLNAGLSDGVKLPPNIGRCNLKDPNLNECIGKNIEDAVRKFKDGAPQIGIPPFEPLKISKMVIGEGTGPVNVQQNFENIELSGLTDSKVLKEIVDMEKDKHYCESFSPKLELVNFVFVKK
;
A
#
# COMPACT_ATOMS: atom_id res chain seq x y z
N MET A 1 28.17 -36.69 -20.49
CA MET A 1 28.24 -35.80 -19.32
C MET A 1 27.39 -34.54 -19.49
N SER A 2 27.57 -33.73 -20.55
CA SER A 2 26.76 -32.51 -20.80
C SER A 2 25.22 -32.72 -20.86
N LYS A 3 24.75 -33.80 -21.50
CA LYS A 3 23.31 -34.12 -21.59
C LYS A 3 22.68 -34.47 -20.24
N LEU A 4 23.46 -35.09 -19.34
CA LEU A 4 23.01 -35.48 -18.00
C LEU A 4 22.85 -34.24 -17.11
N ILE A 5 23.80 -33.29 -17.22
CA ILE A 5 23.75 -32.01 -16.51
C ILE A 5 22.52 -31.19 -16.96
N SER A 6 22.24 -31.16 -18.26
CA SER A 6 21.06 -30.48 -18.79
C SER A 6 19.75 -31.10 -18.30
N TYR A 7 19.66 -32.44 -18.22
CA TYR A 7 18.47 -33.13 -17.72
C TYR A 7 18.24 -32.91 -16.22
N VAL A 8 19.31 -32.92 -15.42
CA VAL A 8 19.26 -32.63 -13.98
C VAL A 8 18.85 -31.18 -13.73
N MET A 9 19.36 -30.24 -14.52
CA MET A 9 18.97 -28.82 -14.41
C MET A 9 17.50 -28.62 -14.78
N PHE A 10 16.99 -29.31 -15.81
CA PHE A 10 15.59 -29.24 -16.21
C PHE A 10 14.65 -29.83 -15.15
N LEU A 11 15.01 -30.99 -14.56
CA LEU A 11 14.30 -31.61 -13.43
C LEU A 11 14.24 -30.70 -12.20
N PHE A 12 15.35 -30.02 -11.89
CA PHE A 12 15.42 -29.11 -10.74
C PHE A 12 14.51 -27.88 -10.92
N VAL A 13 14.41 -27.35 -12.13
CA VAL A 13 13.50 -26.24 -12.45
C VAL A 13 12.04 -26.67 -12.37
N CYS A 14 11.69 -27.85 -12.91
CA CYS A 14 10.32 -28.37 -12.83
C CYS A 14 9.85 -28.65 -11.40
N LEU A 15 10.76 -29.11 -10.52
CA LEU A 15 10.43 -29.38 -9.12
C LEU A 15 10.10 -28.10 -8.32
N ASN A 16 10.69 -26.97 -8.71
CA ASN A 16 10.49 -25.67 -8.04
C ASN A 16 9.42 -24.79 -8.71
N ALA A 17 8.85 -25.20 -9.85
CA ALA A 17 7.85 -24.43 -10.58
C ALA A 17 6.44 -24.44 -9.96
N GLY A 18 6.22 -25.21 -8.89
CA GLY A 18 4.89 -25.46 -8.31
C GLY A 18 4.45 -24.55 -7.16
N LEU A 19 5.28 -23.61 -6.70
CA LEU A 19 5.00 -22.79 -5.51
C LEU A 19 5.08 -21.29 -5.81
N SER A 20 4.17 -20.80 -6.66
CA SER A 20 3.84 -19.38 -6.71
C SER A 20 2.41 -19.17 -6.22
N ASP A 21 2.19 -19.35 -4.92
CA ASP A 21 0.97 -18.85 -4.31
C ASP A 21 1.06 -17.33 -4.26
N GLY A 22 0.29 -16.65 -5.11
CA GLY A 22 0.09 -15.21 -4.99
C GLY A 22 -0.47 -14.89 -3.60
N VAL A 23 -0.01 -13.79 -3.00
CA VAL A 23 -0.48 -13.34 -1.70
C VAL A 23 -1.99 -13.08 -1.77
N LYS A 24 -2.79 -13.92 -1.10
CA LYS A 24 -4.24 -13.81 -1.08
C LYS A 24 -4.66 -12.75 -0.06
N LEU A 25 -5.56 -11.86 -0.47
CA LEU A 25 -6.16 -10.91 0.47
C LEU A 25 -6.87 -11.66 1.61
N PRO A 26 -6.70 -11.20 2.87
CA PRO A 26 -7.39 -11.73 4.03
C PRO A 26 -8.91 -11.83 3.81
N PRO A 27 -9.57 -12.87 4.35
CA PRO A 27 -10.99 -13.14 4.09
C PRO A 27 -11.93 -12.05 4.64
N ASN A 28 -11.45 -11.22 5.58
CA ASN A 28 -12.19 -10.10 6.16
C ASN A 28 -12.21 -8.85 5.26
N ILE A 29 -11.47 -8.83 4.16
CA ILE A 29 -11.49 -7.73 3.18
C ILE A 29 -12.51 -8.04 2.08
N GLY A 30 -13.35 -7.07 1.75
CA GLY A 30 -14.34 -7.20 0.70
C GLY A 30 -13.69 -7.38 -0.68
N ARG A 31 -14.42 -8.05 -1.58
CA ARG A 31 -13.98 -8.28 -2.96
C ARG A 31 -14.99 -7.68 -3.92
N CYS A 32 -14.50 -7.18 -5.04
CA CYS A 32 -15.35 -6.69 -6.14
C CYS A 32 -15.22 -7.59 -7.35
N ASN A 33 -16.34 -7.79 -8.04
CA ASN A 33 -16.34 -8.42 -9.34
C ASN A 33 -16.00 -7.37 -10.40
N LEU A 34 -14.94 -7.58 -11.16
CA LEU A 34 -14.50 -6.64 -12.21
C LEU A 34 -15.53 -6.40 -13.32
N LYS A 35 -16.53 -7.28 -13.45
CA LYS A 35 -17.64 -7.15 -14.40
C LYS A 35 -18.89 -6.50 -13.81
N ASP A 36 -18.85 -6.09 -12.54
CA ASP A 36 -19.97 -5.43 -11.89
C ASP A 36 -20.19 -4.03 -12.50
N PRO A 37 -21.41 -3.68 -12.94
CA PRO A 37 -21.70 -2.32 -13.42
C PRO A 37 -21.45 -1.24 -12.34
N ASN A 38 -21.45 -1.60 -11.06
CA ASN A 38 -21.16 -0.72 -9.92
C ASN A 38 -19.75 -0.93 -9.36
N LEU A 39 -18.78 -1.38 -10.19
CA LEU A 39 -17.40 -1.66 -9.78
C LEU A 39 -16.78 -0.51 -8.97
N ASN A 40 -16.95 0.73 -9.43
CA ASN A 40 -16.42 1.92 -8.75
C ASN A 40 -16.94 2.06 -7.32
N GLU A 41 -18.24 1.90 -7.11
CA GLU A 41 -18.83 1.99 -5.77
C GLU A 41 -18.34 0.86 -4.87
N CYS A 42 -18.25 -0.35 -5.41
CA CYS A 42 -17.73 -1.50 -4.69
C CYS A 42 -16.28 -1.27 -4.24
N ILE A 43 -15.41 -0.80 -5.14
CA ILE A 43 -14.00 -0.59 -4.82
C ILE A 43 -13.84 0.54 -3.80
N GLY A 44 -14.54 1.67 -3.98
CA GLY A 44 -14.49 2.78 -3.03
C GLY A 44 -14.89 2.36 -1.61
N LYS A 45 -15.98 1.60 -1.48
CA LYS A 45 -16.40 1.03 -0.19
C LYS A 45 -15.36 0.08 0.40
N ASN A 46 -14.79 -0.80 -0.42
CA ASN A 46 -13.79 -1.75 0.03
C ASN A 46 -12.46 -1.08 0.42
N ILE A 47 -12.07 0.03 -0.22
CA ILE A 47 -10.91 0.83 0.16
C ILE A 47 -11.13 1.43 1.56
N GLU A 48 -12.27 2.08 1.80
CA GLU A 48 -12.59 2.67 3.11
C GLU A 48 -12.61 1.60 4.21
N ASP A 49 -13.25 0.45 3.94
CA ASP A 49 -13.28 -0.69 4.86
C ASP A 49 -11.90 -1.30 5.10
N ALA A 50 -11.08 -1.42 4.05
CA ALA A 50 -9.73 -1.99 4.15
C ALA A 50 -8.82 -1.11 5.00
N VAL A 51 -8.83 0.21 4.77
CA VAL A 51 -8.05 1.16 5.57
C VAL A 51 -8.39 1.03 7.06
N ARG A 52 -9.67 0.90 7.41
CA ARG A 52 -10.11 0.65 8.79
C ARG A 52 -9.66 -0.70 9.35
N LYS A 53 -9.80 -1.77 8.56
CA LYS A 53 -9.41 -3.13 8.98
C LYS A 53 -7.90 -3.29 9.13
N PHE A 54 -7.12 -2.48 8.41
CA PHE A 54 -5.67 -2.44 8.51
C PHE A 54 -5.15 -1.41 9.51
N LYS A 55 -6.01 -0.92 10.42
CA LYS A 55 -5.61 -0.10 11.58
C LYS A 55 -4.35 -0.66 12.26
N ASP A 56 -4.39 -1.94 12.63
CA ASP A 56 -3.29 -2.64 13.31
C ASP A 56 -2.36 -3.38 12.32
N GLY A 57 -2.59 -3.21 11.01
CA GLY A 57 -1.84 -3.82 9.92
C GLY A 57 -2.32 -5.22 9.54
N ALA A 58 -1.65 -5.83 8.56
CA ALA A 58 -1.81 -7.23 8.18
C ALA A 58 -0.43 -7.83 7.82
N PRO A 59 0.38 -8.21 8.83
CA PRO A 59 1.75 -8.71 8.63
C PRO A 59 1.84 -9.91 7.69
N GLN A 60 0.82 -10.78 7.68
CA GLN A 60 0.72 -11.96 6.81
C GLN A 60 0.74 -11.63 5.31
N ILE A 61 0.40 -10.40 4.94
CA ILE A 61 0.44 -9.90 3.57
C ILE A 61 1.34 -8.66 3.42
N GLY A 62 2.18 -8.37 4.42
CA GLY A 62 3.14 -7.27 4.38
C GLY A 62 2.55 -5.87 4.54
N ILE A 63 1.31 -5.73 5.02
CA ILE A 63 0.70 -4.42 5.27
C ILE A 63 1.08 -3.95 6.68
N PRO A 64 1.73 -2.78 6.83
CA PRO A 64 2.03 -2.20 8.14
C PRO A 64 0.77 -1.64 8.81
N PRO A 65 0.81 -1.36 10.13
CA PRO A 65 -0.26 -0.62 10.80
C PRO A 65 -0.52 0.74 10.15
N PHE A 66 -1.78 1.14 10.09
CA PHE A 66 -2.20 2.47 9.63
C PHE A 66 -2.44 3.45 10.78
N GLU A 67 -2.54 2.98 12.03
CA GLU A 67 -2.71 3.82 13.23
C GLU A 67 -1.80 3.38 14.39
N PRO A 68 -0.65 4.03 14.60
CA PRO A 68 -0.01 4.98 13.68
C PRO A 68 0.73 4.25 12.55
N LEU A 69 0.72 4.83 11.36
CA LEU A 69 1.64 4.46 10.28
C LEU A 69 3.04 5.00 10.59
N LYS A 70 4.00 4.09 10.69
CA LYS A 70 5.40 4.43 10.96
C LYS A 70 6.16 4.69 9.66
N ILE A 71 6.69 5.89 9.51
CA ILE A 71 7.49 6.31 8.36
C ILE A 71 8.91 6.63 8.85
N SER A 72 9.89 5.85 8.39
CA SER A 72 11.27 5.99 8.88
C SER A 72 11.91 7.32 8.51
N LYS A 73 11.67 7.81 7.29
CA LYS A 73 12.23 9.07 6.80
C LYS A 73 11.29 9.72 5.79
N MET A 74 11.11 11.03 5.89
CA MET A 74 10.41 11.85 4.92
C MET A 74 11.22 13.12 4.66
N VAL A 75 11.40 13.46 3.39
CA VAL A 75 12.07 14.70 2.98
C VAL A 75 11.06 15.53 2.22
N ILE A 76 10.75 16.72 2.75
CA ILE A 76 9.98 17.73 2.03
C ILE A 76 11.00 18.68 1.41
N GLY A 77 11.01 18.70 0.08
CA GLY A 77 11.90 19.54 -0.71
C GLY A 77 11.60 21.02 -0.58
N GLU A 78 12.49 21.83 -1.15
CA GLU A 78 12.39 23.28 -1.13
C GLU A 78 11.20 23.77 -1.98
N GLY A 79 10.49 24.79 -1.49
CA GLY A 79 9.46 25.47 -2.28
C GLY A 79 10.06 26.38 -3.36
N THR A 80 9.24 26.87 -4.27
CA THR A 80 9.66 27.78 -5.37
C THR A 80 9.84 29.24 -4.92
N GLY A 81 9.91 29.49 -3.61
CA GLY A 81 9.97 30.84 -3.04
C GLY A 81 11.41 31.38 -2.94
N PRO A 82 11.59 32.65 -2.50
CA PRO A 82 12.92 33.21 -2.27
C PRO A 82 13.64 32.57 -1.07
N VAL A 83 12.94 31.78 -0.26
CA VAL A 83 13.50 31.04 0.87
C VAL A 83 13.40 29.55 0.59
N ASN A 84 14.57 28.92 0.54
CA ASN A 84 14.74 27.51 0.31
C ASN A 84 14.91 26.79 1.66
N VAL A 85 13.89 26.02 2.07
CA VAL A 85 13.95 25.20 3.29
C VAL A 85 13.67 23.75 2.91
N GLN A 86 14.65 22.88 3.14
CA GLN A 86 14.45 21.44 3.10
C GLN A 86 14.11 20.94 4.51
N GLN A 87 12.98 20.24 4.64
CA GLN A 87 12.55 19.66 5.91
C GLN A 87 12.83 18.16 5.90
N ASN A 88 13.67 17.72 6.83
CA ASN A 88 14.02 16.31 6.98
C ASN A 88 13.36 15.80 8.27
N PHE A 89 12.50 14.80 8.13
CA PHE A 89 11.82 14.14 9.23
C PHE A 89 12.28 12.69 9.33
N GLU A 90 12.50 12.23 10.55
CA GLU A 90 12.85 10.84 10.86
C GLU A 90 11.92 10.32 11.94
N ASN A 91 11.67 9.00 11.93
CA ASN A 91 10.83 8.31 12.90
C ASN A 91 9.45 8.98 13.09
N ILE A 92 8.74 9.15 11.98
CA ILE A 92 7.40 9.74 11.95
C ILE A 92 6.36 8.68 12.32
N GLU A 93 5.39 9.10 13.13
CA GLU A 93 4.14 8.41 13.38
C GLU A 93 3.00 9.25 12.77
N LEU A 94 2.34 8.72 11.75
CA LEU A 94 1.19 9.31 11.09
C LEU A 94 -0.10 8.65 11.61
N SER A 95 -1.02 9.45 12.14
CA SER A 95 -2.33 8.98 12.66
C SER A 95 -3.49 9.72 11.99
N GLY A 96 -4.68 9.12 11.99
CA GLY A 96 -5.92 9.68 11.41
C GLY A 96 -6.26 9.17 10.00
N LEU A 97 -5.49 8.22 9.46
CA LEU A 97 -5.78 7.55 8.19
C LEU A 97 -7.10 6.77 8.25
N THR A 98 -7.45 6.14 9.38
CA THR A 98 -8.67 5.33 9.50
C THR A 98 -9.98 6.13 9.46
N ASP A 99 -9.89 7.44 9.64
CA ASP A 99 -11.02 8.37 9.55
C ASP A 99 -11.28 8.86 8.12
N SER A 100 -10.46 8.42 7.16
CA SER A 100 -10.58 8.80 5.76
C SER A 100 -11.89 8.34 5.13
N LYS A 101 -12.39 9.15 4.21
CA LYS A 101 -13.62 8.91 3.44
C LYS A 101 -13.31 8.94 1.96
N VAL A 102 -13.77 7.94 1.23
CA VAL A 102 -13.67 7.94 -0.24
C VAL A 102 -14.78 8.82 -0.79
N LEU A 103 -14.39 9.85 -1.54
CA LEU A 103 -15.31 10.82 -2.16
C LEU A 103 -15.67 10.42 -3.59
N LYS A 104 -14.68 9.91 -4.32
CA LYS A 104 -14.84 9.55 -5.72
C LYS A 104 -13.90 8.41 -6.08
N GLU A 105 -14.44 7.45 -6.81
CA GLU A 105 -13.71 6.28 -7.27
C GLU A 105 -14.01 6.08 -8.75
N ILE A 106 -12.96 5.99 -9.57
CA ILE A 106 -13.06 5.67 -11.00
C ILE A 106 -12.02 4.61 -11.32
N VAL A 107 -12.49 3.46 -11.77
CA VAL A 107 -11.65 2.39 -12.31
C VAL A 107 -11.96 2.19 -13.78
N ASP A 108 -10.99 2.49 -14.62
CA ASP A 108 -11.01 2.26 -16.07
C ASP A 108 -9.99 1.15 -16.39
N MET A 109 -10.50 -0.08 -16.47
CA MET A 109 -9.70 -1.27 -16.73
C MET A 109 -9.16 -1.31 -18.17
N GLU A 110 -9.80 -0.62 -19.12
CA GLU A 110 -9.34 -0.57 -20.51
C GLU A 110 -8.13 0.35 -20.66
N LYS A 111 -8.12 1.46 -19.91
CA LYS A 111 -7.02 2.43 -19.91
C LYS A 111 -5.98 2.19 -18.83
N ASP A 112 -6.16 1.16 -18.00
CA ASP A 112 -5.34 0.86 -16.82
C ASP A 112 -5.22 2.08 -15.89
N LYS A 113 -6.37 2.73 -15.62
CA LYS A 113 -6.43 3.92 -14.77
C LYS A 113 -7.30 3.67 -13.56
N HIS A 114 -6.74 3.94 -12.40
CA HIS A 114 -7.44 3.94 -11.13
C HIS A 114 -7.29 5.33 -10.49
N TYR A 115 -8.42 6.01 -10.28
CA TYR A 115 -8.49 7.32 -9.64
C TYR A 115 -9.35 7.23 -8.38
N CYS A 116 -8.74 7.51 -7.24
CA CYS A 116 -9.40 7.58 -5.93
C CYS A 116 -9.20 8.98 -5.36
N GLU A 117 -10.29 9.66 -5.06
CA GLU A 117 -10.31 10.90 -4.29
C GLU A 117 -10.79 10.56 -2.87
N SER A 118 -10.03 10.97 -1.86
CA SER A 118 -10.39 10.73 -0.46
C SER A 118 -10.10 11.95 0.40
N PHE A 119 -10.83 12.06 1.50
CA PHE A 119 -10.69 13.12 2.48
C PHE A 119 -10.44 12.53 3.86
N SER A 120 -9.33 12.91 4.47
CA SER A 120 -8.98 12.59 5.85
C SER A 120 -9.23 13.82 6.72
N PRO A 121 -10.23 13.82 7.63
CA PRO A 121 -10.61 15.00 8.40
C PRO A 121 -9.49 15.59 9.25
N LYS A 122 -8.61 14.72 9.75
CA LYS A 122 -7.48 15.07 10.59
C LYS A 122 -6.36 14.09 10.32
N LEU A 123 -5.16 14.61 10.08
CA LEU A 123 -3.94 13.82 10.06
C LEU A 123 -2.97 14.41 11.07
N GLU A 124 -2.44 13.57 11.95
CA GLU A 124 -1.45 13.97 12.95
C GLU A 124 -0.12 13.32 12.60
N LEU A 125 0.89 14.15 12.42
CA LEU A 125 2.23 13.73 12.03
C LEU A 125 3.17 14.09 13.18
N VAL A 126 3.44 13.12 14.04
CA VAL A 126 4.34 13.27 15.18
C VAL A 126 5.70 12.72 14.76
N ASN A 127 6.76 13.47 15.01
CA ASN A 127 8.12 12.97 14.82
C ASN A 127 8.89 13.10 16.13
N PHE A 128 9.95 12.30 16.27
CA PHE A 128 10.95 12.50 17.30
C PHE A 128 12.18 13.17 16.67
N VAL A 129 12.22 14.51 16.64
CA VAL A 129 13.46 15.23 16.30
C VAL A 129 14.46 15.01 17.44
N PHE A 130 15.43 14.13 17.22
CA PHE A 130 16.67 14.21 17.98
C PHE A 130 17.46 15.39 17.40
N VAL A 131 17.44 16.54 18.09
CA VAL A 131 18.43 17.59 17.86
C VAL A 131 19.77 16.98 18.24
N LYS A 132 20.49 16.41 17.27
CA LYS A 132 21.88 16.05 17.47
C LYS A 132 22.63 17.36 17.72
N LYS A 133 22.96 17.60 19.00
CA LYS A 133 23.98 18.57 19.40
C LYS A 133 25.34 18.14 18.85
#